data_AF-A0A484I841-F1
#
_entry.id   AF-A0A484I841-F1
#
_cell.length_a   1.000
_cell.length_b   1.000
_cell.length_c   1.000
_cell.angle_alpha   90.00
_cell.angle_beta   90.00
_cell.angle_gamma   90.00
#
_symmetry.space_group_name_H-M   'P 1'
#
loop_
_entity.id
_entity.type
_entity.pdbx_description
1 polymer ?
#
loop_
_entity_poly.entity_id
_entity_poly.type
_entity_poly.pdbx_seq_one_letter_code
_entity_poly.pdbx_strand_id
1 'polypeptide(L)'
;MDKKDLDVIKSLMTHIHIILGGEPEKNFTFGSVEELYNEILLSLGPLDNINKNYYSTELLDSFDDGIEWMRKKGIIILEKNGKGDRSCTVRIDKPKLVKYIVDPESMIKVDPHTKNQTI
;
A
#
# COMPACT_ATOMS: atom_id res chain seq x y z
N MET A 1 11.89 -4.85 -9.84
CA MET A 1 11.03 -3.70 -9.54
C MET A 1 11.85 -2.48 -9.83
N ASP A 2 11.43 -1.75 -10.85
CA ASP A 2 12.15 -0.59 -11.36
C ASP A 2 11.77 0.67 -10.57
N LYS A 3 12.53 1.75 -10.76
CA LYS A 3 12.31 3.02 -10.04
C LYS A 3 10.90 3.58 -10.24
N LYS A 4 10.33 3.39 -11.43
CA LYS A 4 8.97 3.84 -11.76
C LYS A 4 7.92 3.11 -10.91
N ASP A 5 8.04 1.78 -10.79
CA ASP A 5 7.15 0.97 -9.94
C ASP A 5 7.17 1.45 -8.49
N LEU A 6 8.36 1.78 -7.97
CA LEU A 6 8.51 2.30 -6.60
C LEU A 6 7.85 3.66 -6.41
N ASP A 7 7.92 4.55 -7.41
CA ASP A 7 7.30 5.87 -7.32
C ASP A 7 5.77 5.76 -7.40
N VAL A 8 5.23 4.84 -8.21
CA VAL A 8 3.78 4.54 -8.25
C VAL A 8 3.30 3.95 -6.92
N ILE A 9 4.04 3.01 -6.34
CA ILE A 9 3.71 2.42 -5.03
C ILE A 9 3.76 3.47 -3.91
N LYS A 10 4.73 4.40 -3.93
CA LYS A 10 4.77 5.51 -2.97
C LYS A 10 3.54 6.39 -3.09
N SER A 11 3.11 6.70 -4.30
CA SER A 11 1.89 7.48 -4.50
C SER A 11 0.66 6.74 -3.99
N LEU A 12 0.56 5.45 -4.27
CA LEU A 12 -0.51 4.62 -3.72
C LEU A 12 -0.50 4.65 -2.18
N MET A 13 0.65 4.47 -1.54
CA MET A 13 0.80 4.58 -0.09
C MET A 13 0.41 5.96 0.44
N THR A 14 0.73 7.03 -0.30
CA THR A 14 0.40 8.40 0.07
C THR A 14 -1.11 8.63 0.04
N HIS A 15 -1.80 8.13 -0.99
CA HIS A 15 -3.27 8.17 -1.06
C HIS A 15 -3.91 7.42 0.10
N ILE A 16 -3.42 6.21 0.41
CA ILE A 16 -3.84 5.45 1.59
C ILE A 16 -3.64 6.31 2.85
N HIS A 17 -2.46 6.90 3.04
CA HIS A 17 -2.16 7.72 4.22
C HIS A 17 -3.11 8.92 4.37
N ILE A 18 -3.47 9.58 3.26
CA ILE A 18 -4.45 10.67 3.24
C ILE A 18 -5.84 10.17 3.68
N ILE A 19 -6.29 9.02 3.15
CA ILE A 19 -7.57 8.39 3.54
C ILE A 19 -7.59 8.05 5.03
N LEU A 20 -6.48 7.53 5.57
CA LEU A 20 -6.35 7.21 6.99
C LEU A 20 -6.31 8.46 7.91
N GLY A 21 -6.23 9.66 7.34
CA GLY A 21 -6.16 10.93 8.06
C GLY A 21 -4.90 11.11 8.91
N GLY A 22 -4.84 12.22 9.64
CA GLY A 22 -3.70 12.57 10.50
C GLY A 22 -3.62 11.84 11.84
N GLU A 23 -4.68 11.14 12.26
CA GLU A 23 -4.75 10.57 13.61
C GLU A 23 -3.88 9.29 13.75
N PRO A 24 -2.81 9.30 14.56
CA PRO A 24 -1.85 8.19 14.60
C PRO A 24 -2.38 6.91 15.26
N GLU A 25 -3.51 6.97 15.98
CA GLU A 25 -3.93 5.91 16.90
C GLU A 25 -5.02 4.94 16.36
N LYS A 26 -5.62 5.24 15.20
CA LYS A 26 -6.62 4.35 14.60
C LYS A 26 -5.96 3.40 13.61
N ASN A 27 -5.83 2.14 14.01
CA ASN A 27 -5.66 1.05 13.05
C ASN A 27 -6.92 1.03 12.17
N PHE A 28 -6.75 1.44 10.92
CA PHE A 28 -7.86 1.51 9.98
C PHE A 28 -8.04 0.13 9.32
N THR A 29 -9.28 -0.28 9.22
CA THR A 29 -9.68 -1.53 8.59
C THR A 29 -10.66 -1.24 7.47
N PHE A 30 -10.46 -1.84 6.33
CA PHE A 30 -11.43 -1.90 5.23
C PHE A 30 -12.02 -3.32 5.21
N GLY A 31 -13.30 -3.46 4.90
CA GLY A 31 -13.97 -4.75 4.77
C GLY A 31 -13.48 -5.58 3.59
N SER A 32 -12.81 -4.97 2.61
CA SER A 32 -12.20 -5.68 1.47
C SER A 32 -11.12 -4.87 0.76
N VAL A 33 -10.37 -5.53 -0.13
CA VAL A 33 -9.42 -4.86 -1.05
C VAL A 33 -10.16 -3.98 -2.06
N GLU A 34 -11.36 -4.37 -2.48
CA GLU A 34 -12.22 -3.59 -3.36
C GLU A 34 -12.70 -2.29 -2.70
N GLU A 35 -13.03 -2.34 -1.41
CA GLU A 35 -13.36 -1.13 -0.64
C GLU A 35 -12.16 -0.17 -0.58
N LEU A 36 -10.96 -0.69 -0.30
CA LEU A 36 -9.74 0.12 -0.34
C LEU A 36 -9.49 0.74 -1.72
N TYR A 37 -9.72 -0.02 -2.80
CA TYR A 37 -9.63 0.47 -4.17
C TYR A 37 -10.60 1.64 -4.41
N ASN A 38 -11.85 1.49 -3.99
CA ASN A 38 -12.88 2.53 -4.14
C ASN A 38 -12.54 3.80 -3.37
N GLU A 39 -12.02 3.69 -2.15
CA GLU A 39 -11.57 4.84 -1.36
C GLU A 39 -10.40 5.58 -2.03
N ILE A 40 -9.46 4.83 -2.64
CA ILE A 40 -8.36 5.43 -3.42
C ILE A 40 -8.90 6.13 -4.66
N LEU A 41 -9.80 5.49 -5.40
CA LEU A 41 -10.47 6.09 -6.56
C LEU A 41 -11.15 7.42 -6.18
N LEU A 42 -11.86 7.45 -5.06
CA LEU A 42 -12.50 8.67 -4.54
C LEU A 42 -11.47 9.74 -4.14
N SER A 43 -10.35 9.34 -3.54
CA SER A 43 -9.28 10.25 -3.12
C SER A 43 -8.56 10.95 -4.29
N LEU A 44 -8.60 10.38 -5.50
CA LEU A 44 -8.01 10.96 -6.71
C LEU A 44 -8.84 12.14 -7.25
N GLY A 45 -10.10 12.27 -6.82
CA GLY A 45 -11.02 13.32 -7.25
C GLY A 45 -11.51 13.14 -8.71
N PRO A 46 -12.26 14.11 -9.24
CA PRO A 46 -12.78 14.03 -10.60
C PRO A 46 -11.66 14.00 -11.64
N LEU A 47 -11.75 13.04 -12.57
CA LEU A 47 -10.75 12.74 -13.61
C LEU A 47 -10.73 13.78 -14.76
N ASP A 48 -11.40 14.92 -14.58
CA ASP A 48 -11.72 15.90 -15.63
C ASP A 48 -10.48 16.65 -16.16
N ASN A 49 -9.32 16.49 -15.53
CA ASN A 49 -8.05 17.03 -16.01
C ASN A 49 -7.24 15.93 -16.69
N ILE A 50 -6.99 16.08 -18.01
CA ILE A 50 -6.31 15.10 -18.88
C ILE A 50 -4.98 14.59 -18.29
N ASN A 51 -4.20 15.46 -17.64
CA ASN A 51 -2.94 15.06 -16.99
C ASN A 51 -3.14 14.31 -15.67
N LYS A 52 -4.20 14.63 -14.92
CA LYS A 52 -4.58 13.84 -13.73
C LYS A 52 -5.12 12.48 -14.14
N ASN A 53 -5.83 12.40 -15.27
CA ASN A 53 -6.39 11.15 -15.76
C ASN A 53 -5.30 10.11 -16.06
N TYR A 54 -4.25 10.50 -16.78
CA TYR A 54 -3.12 9.59 -17.07
C TYR A 54 -2.47 9.04 -15.78
N TYR A 55 -2.23 9.91 -14.81
CA TYR A 55 -1.61 9.55 -13.54
C TYR A 55 -2.52 8.66 -12.67
N SER A 56 -3.80 9.00 -12.60
CA SER A 56 -4.82 8.21 -11.89
C SER A 56 -4.96 6.83 -12.51
N THR A 57 -4.97 6.72 -13.85
CA THR A 57 -5.01 5.43 -14.54
C THR A 57 -3.77 4.59 -14.23
N GLU A 58 -2.56 5.15 -14.34
CA GLU A 58 -1.32 4.42 -14.05
C GLU A 58 -1.27 3.92 -12.58
N LEU A 59 -1.77 4.73 -11.65
CA LEU A 59 -1.84 4.38 -10.23
C LEU A 59 -2.86 3.26 -9.95
N LEU A 60 -4.02 3.28 -10.61
CA LEU A 60 -5.05 2.26 -10.48
C LEU A 60 -4.67 0.95 -11.19
N ASP A 61 -4.01 1.04 -12.35
CA ASP A 61 -3.48 -0.11 -13.09
C ASP A 61 -2.42 -0.85 -12.26
N SER A 62 -1.65 -0.11 -11.46
CA SER A 62 -0.61 -0.66 -10.57
C SER A 62 -1.13 -1.02 -9.17
N PHE A 63 -2.45 -0.92 -8.94
CA PHE A 63 -3.03 -1.10 -7.61
C PHE A 63 -2.75 -2.50 -7.06
N ASP A 64 -3.05 -3.54 -7.83
CA ASP A 64 -2.89 -4.93 -7.38
C ASP A 64 -1.43 -5.26 -7.03
N ASP A 65 -0.49 -4.84 -7.88
CA ASP A 65 0.94 -5.00 -7.66
C ASP A 65 1.41 -4.24 -6.40
N GLY A 66 0.89 -3.02 -6.21
CA GLY A 66 1.17 -2.22 -5.03
C GLY A 66 0.62 -2.85 -3.75
N ILE A 67 -0.60 -3.38 -3.78
CA ILE A 67 -1.19 -4.12 -2.66
C ILE A 67 -0.38 -5.37 -2.36
N GLU A 68 0.01 -6.15 -3.37
CA GLU A 68 0.83 -7.35 -3.17
C GLU A 68 2.19 -7.00 -2.56
N TRP A 69 2.84 -5.94 -3.04
CA TRP A 69 4.08 -5.45 -2.49
C TRP A 69 3.93 -5.02 -1.02
N MET A 70 2.90 -4.22 -0.72
CA MET A 70 2.62 -3.77 0.64
C MET A 70 2.29 -4.93 1.58
N ARG A 71 1.64 -5.99 1.09
CA ARG A 71 1.41 -7.24 1.83
C ARG A 71 2.71 -7.97 2.13
N LYS A 72 3.61 -8.13 1.15
CA LYS A 72 4.94 -8.74 1.34
C LYS A 72 5.77 -7.97 2.37
N LYS A 73 5.56 -6.66 2.50
CA LYS A 73 6.21 -5.79 3.49
C LYS A 73 5.48 -5.71 4.84
N GLY A 74 4.34 -6.39 4.98
CA GLY A 74 3.55 -6.38 6.22
C GLY A 74 2.94 -5.02 6.56
N ILE A 75 2.76 -4.15 5.55
CA ILE A 75 2.03 -2.88 5.64
C ILE A 75 0.53 -3.18 5.57
N ILE A 76 0.14 -4.06 4.66
CA ILE A 76 -1.23 -4.56 4.51
C ILE A 76 -1.32 -5.95 5.11
N ILE A 77 -2.28 -6.14 6.01
CA ILE A 77 -2.56 -7.41 6.66
C ILE A 77 -3.97 -7.82 6.24
N LEU A 78 -4.09 -8.95 5.54
CA LEU A 78 -5.39 -9.53 5.21
C LEU A 78 -5.81 -10.50 6.30
N GLU A 79 -6.88 -10.16 7.01
CA GLU A 79 -7.46 -10.97 8.06
C GLU A 79 -8.70 -11.68 7.50
N LYS A 80 -8.71 -13.02 7.56
CA LYS A 80 -9.88 -13.79 7.14
C LYS A 80 -11.00 -13.62 8.17
N ASN A 81 -12.17 -13.21 7.70
CA ASN A 81 -13.36 -13.12 8.54
C ASN A 81 -13.98 -14.51 8.72
N GLY A 82 -13.42 -15.32 9.62
CA GLY A 82 -14.02 -16.59 10.04
C GLY A 82 -14.20 -17.65 8.95
N LYS A 83 -14.84 -18.77 9.33
CA LYS A 83 -15.05 -19.94 8.45
C LYS A 83 -16.18 -19.67 7.46
N GLY A 84 -15.85 -19.22 6.25
CA GLY A 84 -16.75 -19.33 5.10
C GLY A 84 -16.89 -18.07 4.24
N ASP A 85 -16.50 -16.90 4.75
CA ASP A 85 -16.56 -15.68 3.96
C ASP A 85 -15.35 -15.56 3.03
N ARG A 86 -15.63 -15.27 1.75
CA ARG A 86 -14.60 -15.00 0.74
C ARG A 86 -14.00 -13.59 0.92
N SER A 87 -14.55 -12.78 1.81
CA SER A 87 -14.06 -11.43 2.13
C SER A 87 -12.96 -11.50 3.19
N CYS A 88 -11.84 -10.84 2.90
CA CYS A 88 -10.77 -10.59 3.86
C CYS A 88 -10.82 -9.14 4.28
N THR A 89 -10.86 -8.88 5.59
CA THR A 89 -10.65 -7.55 6.14
C THR A 89 -9.22 -7.11 5.85
N VAL A 90 -9.06 -5.89 5.37
CA VAL A 90 -7.77 -5.26 5.08
C VAL A 90 -7.42 -4.36 6.25
N ARG A 91 -6.39 -4.70 7.02
CA ARG A 91 -5.83 -3.82 8.06
C ARG A 91 -4.55 -3.17 7.57
N ILE A 92 -4.42 -1.87 7.80
CA ILE A 92 -3.21 -1.10 7.45
C ILE A 92 -2.37 -0.84 8.70
N ASP A 93 -1.10 -1.26 8.67
CA ASP A 93 -0.08 -0.88 9.66
C ASP A 93 0.41 0.54 9.33
N LYS A 94 -0.27 1.54 9.93
CA LYS A 94 -0.02 2.96 9.68
C LYS A 94 1.42 3.40 10.01
N PRO A 95 2.04 2.98 11.13
CA PRO A 95 3.45 3.26 11.39
C PRO A 95 4.39 2.76 10.29
N LYS A 96 4.19 1.53 9.79
CA LYS A 96 4.98 1.03 8.66
C LYS A 96 4.71 1.82 7.39
N LEU A 97 3.44 2.07 7.06
CA LEU A 97 3.06 2.86 5.90
C LEU A 97 3.80 4.21 5.88
N VAL A 98 3.74 4.97 6.98
CA VAL A 98 4.43 6.27 7.11
C VAL A 98 5.94 6.11 6.97
N LYS A 99 6.54 5.09 7.59
CA LYS A 99 7.97 4.83 7.48
C LYS A 99 8.39 4.61 6.02
N TYR A 100 7.60 3.85 5.24
CA TYR A 100 7.89 3.60 3.83
C TYR A 100 7.66 4.82 2.92
N ILE A 101 6.76 5.74 3.28
CA ILE A 101 6.57 7.01 2.57
C ILE A 101 7.77 7.94 2.81
N VAL A 102 8.22 8.07 4.06
CA VAL A 102 9.29 9.01 4.45
C VAL A 102 10.68 8.49 4.08
N ASP A 103 10.93 7.19 4.26
CA ASP A 103 12.24 6.58 4.03
C ASP A 103 12.12 5.21 3.33
N PRO A 104 11.82 5.21 2.02
CA PRO A 104 11.68 3.99 1.22
C PRO A 104 13.01 3.24 1.06
N GLU A 105 14.15 3.93 1.13
CA GLU A 105 15.48 3.36 0.91
C GLU A 105 16.01 2.58 2.11
N SER A 106 15.59 2.94 3.33
CA SER A 106 15.93 2.18 4.55
C SER A 106 15.50 0.71 4.53
N MET A 107 14.61 0.33 3.60
CA MET A 107 14.00 -0.99 3.53
C MET A 107 14.39 -1.81 2.30
N ILE A 108 15.09 -1.21 1.33
CA ILE A 108 15.84 -1.95 0.29
C ILE A 108 17.04 -2.67 0.95
N LYS A 109 17.48 -2.18 2.11
CA LYS A 109 18.50 -2.79 2.96
C LYS A 109 17.89 -3.74 4.00
N VAL A 110 17.54 -4.96 3.59
CA VAL A 110 17.57 -6.15 4.45
C VAL A 110 17.95 -7.31 3.52
N ASP A 111 19.16 -7.89 3.59
CA ASP A 111 19.70 -8.64 4.73
C ASP A 111 21.25 -8.73 4.70
N PRO A 112 22.03 -8.29 5.72
CA PRO A 112 23.44 -8.67 5.84
C PRO A 112 23.64 -10.08 6.42
N HIS A 113 22.59 -10.87 6.67
CA HIS A 113 22.70 -12.24 7.21
C HIS A 113 22.72 -13.34 6.13
N THR A 114 23.51 -13.14 5.07
CA THR A 114 24.07 -14.25 4.27
C THR A 114 25.58 -14.36 4.51
N LYS A 115 25.98 -14.44 5.78
CA LYS A 115 27.32 -14.89 6.17
C LYS A 115 27.21 -15.88 7.32
N ASN A 116 26.80 -17.10 6.99
CA ASN A 116 27.25 -18.27 7.71
C ASN A 116 27.64 -19.32 6.67
N GLN A 117 28.94 -19.41 6.40
CA GLN A 117 29.58 -20.69 6.15
C GLN A 117 31.02 -20.59 6.66
N THR A 118 31.16 -21.04 7.90
CA THR A 118 32.39 -21.57 8.49
C THR A 118 33.06 -22.54 7.52
N ILE A 119 34.36 -22.35 7.29
CA ILE A 119 35.31 -23.43 6.99
C ILE A 119 36.54 -23.17 7.84
#